data_AF-A0A1V4TS43-F1
#
_entry.id   AF-A0A1V4TS43-F1
#
_cell.length_a   1.000
_cell.length_b   1.000
_cell.length_c   1.000
_cell.angle_alpha   90.00
_cell.angle_beta   90.00
_cell.angle_gamma   90.00
#
_symmetry.space_group_name_H-M   'P 1'
#
loop_
_entity.id
_entity.type
_entity.pdbx_description
1 polymer ?
#
loop_
_entity_poly.entity_id
_entity_poly.type
_entity_poly.pdbx_seq_one_letter_code
_entity_poly.pdbx_strand_id
1 'polypeptide(L)'
;MPESVITGRIGAAGQLIAGILIILIIIVFLQNLLGFVQVRTVPPGWQIIRPPYEVSTLIIVNDTVWTGGKDGVILIDRQTGTGTAAPGTPPSFGYVRQIFHDREGGIWVAHDGGLAVFRDGSWQVIAPAHGVPFTKALSIAQRQDGTITIGTDTDVFAFSQGSWTSALRNGAPPVACADVLLVDRHDNLWIGCGLPTHGGLYRLNGTSWSSYSVSDGLPHLSVRGMTQARDGSIWVATGFSRHGGAARYHEGTWSNLTVQDGLAGESTRSVFEDDAGRMWIGSEYDGIAAGQDGSWTILTDRDGLAGFEVKIMAQDNNGTYWLGTNSGLSRISRDTVFPPADLEQP
;
A
#
# COMPACT_ATOMS: atom_id res chain seq x y z
N MET A 1 -9.53 31.43 -71.84
CA MET A 1 -8.44 31.64 -70.85
C MET A 1 -7.52 30.43 -70.92
N PRO A 2 -6.19 30.58 -70.91
CA PRO A 2 -5.28 29.45 -71.10
C PRO A 2 -5.24 28.55 -69.84
N GLU A 3 -5.22 27.23 -70.05
CA GLU A 3 -5.22 26.16 -69.02
C GLU A 3 -4.14 26.35 -67.93
N SER A 4 -3.04 27.03 -68.25
CA SER A 4 -1.94 27.30 -67.31
C SER A 4 -2.31 28.23 -66.14
N VAL A 5 -3.35 29.05 -66.27
CA VAL A 5 -3.82 29.94 -65.18
C VAL A 5 -4.76 29.19 -64.21
N ILE A 6 -5.44 28.15 -64.69
CA ILE A 6 -6.36 27.33 -63.88
C ILE A 6 -5.57 26.36 -63.01
N THR A 7 -4.54 25.71 -63.55
CA THR A 7 -3.66 24.79 -62.80
C THR A 7 -2.83 25.49 -61.72
N GLY A 8 -2.36 26.73 -61.96
CA GLY A 8 -1.64 27.52 -60.95
C GLY A 8 -2.52 27.95 -59.75
N ARG A 9 -3.80 28.26 -60.00
CA ARG A 9 -4.76 28.62 -58.93
C ARG A 9 -5.22 27.42 -58.10
N ILE A 10 -5.35 26.24 -58.71
CA ILE A 10 -5.66 25.00 -58.02
C ILE A 10 -4.48 24.54 -57.14
N GLY A 11 -3.23 24.73 -57.60
CA GLY A 11 -2.03 24.46 -56.80
C GLY A 11 -1.90 25.37 -55.57
N ALA A 12 -2.14 26.68 -55.74
CA ALA A 12 -2.09 27.64 -54.63
C ALA A 12 -3.21 27.40 -53.60
N ALA A 13 -4.44 27.11 -54.05
CA ALA A 13 -5.55 26.77 -53.15
C ALA A 13 -5.30 25.45 -52.40
N GLY A 14 -4.75 24.43 -53.06
CA GLY A 14 -4.38 23.16 -52.44
C GLY A 14 -3.27 23.30 -51.38
N GLN A 15 -2.27 24.15 -51.63
CA GLN A 15 -1.23 24.46 -50.64
C GLN A 15 -1.78 25.21 -49.42
N LEU A 16 -2.73 26.13 -49.63
CA LEU A 16 -3.38 26.85 -48.53
C LEU A 16 -4.21 25.90 -47.64
N ILE A 17 -4.97 24.99 -48.26
CA ILE A 17 -5.77 23.99 -47.55
C ILE A 17 -4.86 23.03 -46.77
N ALA A 18 -3.77 22.56 -47.36
CA ALA A 18 -2.80 21.71 -46.68
C ALA A 18 -2.15 22.42 -45.48
N GLY A 19 -1.80 23.71 -45.63
CA GLY A 19 -1.26 24.52 -44.54
C GLY A 19 -2.25 24.68 -43.38
N ILE A 20 -3.53 24.96 -43.67
CA ILE A 20 -4.58 25.05 -42.66
C ILE A 20 -4.77 23.71 -41.94
N LEU A 21 -4.76 22.59 -42.68
CA LEU A 21 -4.92 21.26 -42.10
C LEU A 21 -3.77 20.90 -41.15
N ILE A 22 -2.52 21.23 -41.52
CA ILE A 22 -1.34 21.03 -40.68
C ILE A 22 -1.42 21.86 -39.40
N ILE A 23 -1.83 23.14 -39.51
CA ILE A 23 -2.02 24.01 -38.34
C ILE A 23 -3.10 23.45 -37.41
N LEU A 24 -4.23 22.97 -37.95
CA LEU A 24 -5.28 22.35 -37.16
C LEU A 24 -4.81 21.07 -36.45
N ILE A 25 -4.04 20.21 -37.12
CA ILE A 25 -3.44 19.01 -36.51
C ILE A 25 -2.46 19.40 -35.40
N ILE A 26 -1.62 20.41 -35.61
CA ILE A 26 -0.69 20.92 -34.58
C ILE A 26 -1.46 21.50 -33.40
N ILE A 27 -2.55 22.25 -33.63
CA ILE A 27 -3.38 22.80 -32.56
C ILE A 27 -4.04 21.67 -31.77
N VAL A 28 -4.64 20.68 -32.42
CA VAL A 28 -5.24 19.51 -31.74
C VAL A 28 -4.18 18.70 -31.00
N PHE A 29 -3.01 18.51 -31.59
CA PHE A 29 -1.89 17.82 -30.95
C PHE A 29 -1.38 18.61 -29.73
N LEU A 30 -1.22 19.92 -29.84
CA LEU A 30 -0.83 20.80 -28.73
C LEU A 30 -1.91 20.88 -27.66
N GLN A 31 -3.20 20.90 -28.02
CA GLN A 31 -4.31 20.87 -27.06
C GLN A 31 -4.36 19.54 -26.33
N ASN A 32 -4.13 18.41 -27.01
CA ASN A 32 -3.98 17.12 -26.37
C ASN A 32 -2.74 17.10 -25.48
N LEU A 33 -1.58 17.53 -25.99
CA LEU A 33 -0.32 17.57 -25.24
C LEU A 33 -0.41 18.47 -24.00
N LEU A 34 -1.04 19.64 -24.11
CA LEU A 34 -1.30 20.56 -23.00
C LEU A 34 -2.38 20.01 -22.06
N GLY A 35 -3.37 19.28 -22.57
CA GLY A 35 -4.34 18.53 -21.77
C GLY A 35 -3.69 17.38 -20.98
N PHE A 36 -2.59 16.82 -21.48
CA PHE A 36 -1.74 15.86 -20.76
C PHE A 36 -0.85 16.53 -19.71
N VAL A 37 -0.47 17.80 -19.91
CA VAL A 37 0.18 18.60 -18.86
C VAL A 37 -0.90 19.19 -17.94
N GLN A 38 -1.67 18.31 -17.30
CA GLN A 38 -2.33 18.72 -16.07
C GLN A 38 -1.25 18.99 -15.04
N VAL A 39 -1.10 20.24 -14.63
CA VAL A 39 -0.31 20.58 -13.46
C VAL A 39 -0.89 19.77 -12.31
N ARG A 40 -0.11 18.84 -11.74
CA ARG A 40 -0.51 18.12 -10.53
C ARG A 40 -0.74 19.17 -9.45
N THR A 41 -2.00 19.52 -9.23
CA THR A 41 -2.38 20.44 -8.16
C THR A 41 -2.66 19.60 -6.92
N VAL A 42 -2.01 19.95 -5.82
CA VAL A 42 -2.30 19.36 -4.52
C VAL A 42 -3.46 20.16 -3.94
N PRO A 43 -4.63 19.55 -3.69
CA PRO A 43 -5.80 20.27 -3.18
C PRO A 43 -5.54 20.90 -1.80
N PRO A 44 -6.33 21.91 -1.40
CA PRO A 44 -6.31 22.40 -0.02
C PRO A 44 -6.48 21.25 0.99
N GLY A 45 -5.67 21.27 2.05
CA GLY A 45 -5.64 20.22 3.09
C GLY A 45 -4.93 18.93 2.69
N TRP A 46 -4.30 18.89 1.51
CA TRP A 46 -3.40 17.83 1.10
C TRP A 46 -1.95 18.32 1.12
N GLN A 47 -1.03 17.41 1.38
CA GLN A 47 0.40 17.67 1.34
C GLN A 47 1.12 16.44 0.79
N ILE A 48 2.04 16.65 -0.15
CA ILE A 48 2.99 15.63 -0.58
C ILE A 48 4.31 15.86 0.13
N ILE A 49 4.80 14.86 0.85
CA ILE A 49 6.02 14.92 1.65
C ILE A 49 7.09 14.06 0.99
N ARG A 50 8.25 14.67 0.73
CA ARG A 50 9.47 14.03 0.20
C ARG A 50 10.73 14.71 0.78
N PRO A 51 11.81 13.96 1.04
CA PRO A 51 11.84 12.50 1.13
C PRO A 51 10.93 12.01 2.28
N PRO A 52 10.49 10.73 2.31
CA PRO A 52 10.83 9.61 1.43
C PRO A 52 10.27 9.73 0.00
N TYR A 53 10.90 9.07 -0.98
CA TYR A 53 10.44 8.97 -2.36
C TYR A 53 9.64 7.70 -2.63
N GLU A 54 9.71 6.72 -1.75
CA GLU A 54 8.86 5.53 -1.76
C GLU A 54 8.60 5.09 -0.32
N VAL A 55 7.34 4.79 0.00
CA VAL A 55 6.93 4.35 1.34
C VAL A 55 6.18 3.04 1.23
N SER A 56 6.80 1.96 1.69
CA SER A 56 6.23 0.61 1.74
C SER A 56 5.52 0.34 3.07
N THR A 57 5.94 1.01 4.14
CA THR A 57 5.45 0.84 5.50
C THR A 57 5.47 2.17 6.24
N LEU A 58 4.51 2.36 7.13
CA LEU A 58 4.52 3.45 8.08
C LEU A 58 3.85 3.06 9.38
N ILE A 59 4.27 3.69 10.47
CA ILE A 59 3.59 3.66 11.76
C ILE A 59 3.61 5.07 12.36
N ILE A 60 2.64 5.37 13.22
CA ILE A 60 2.56 6.64 13.93
C ILE A 60 2.87 6.36 15.39
N VAL A 61 3.93 6.98 15.90
CA VAL A 61 4.35 6.87 17.31
C VAL A 61 4.50 8.29 17.84
N ASN A 62 3.59 8.68 18.73
CA ASN A 62 3.48 10.04 19.25
C ASN A 62 3.30 11.07 18.11
N ASP A 63 4.20 12.07 18.02
CA ASP A 63 4.19 13.11 16.99
C ASP A 63 5.09 12.78 15.80
N THR A 64 5.52 11.53 15.68
CA THR A 64 6.42 11.07 14.61
C THR A 64 5.77 9.98 13.78
N VAL A 65 5.76 10.16 12.47
CA VAL A 65 5.44 9.12 11.50
C VAL A 65 6.75 8.46 11.08
N TRP A 66 6.95 7.21 11.47
CA TRP A 66 8.09 6.42 11.02
C TRP A 66 7.73 5.83 9.66
N THR A 67 8.54 6.12 8.65
CA THR A 67 8.34 5.60 7.29
C THR A 67 9.51 4.70 6.92
N GLY A 68 9.19 3.64 6.17
CA GLY A 68 10.15 2.72 5.61
C GLY A 68 9.91 2.53 4.13
N GLY A 69 10.98 2.32 3.37
CA GLY A 69 10.93 1.96 1.97
C GLY A 69 12.31 1.74 1.38
N LYS A 70 12.47 2.16 0.12
CA LYS A 70 13.76 2.10 -0.60
C LYS A 70 14.82 3.02 0.02
N ASP A 71 14.38 4.13 0.62
CA ASP A 71 15.27 5.13 1.24
C ASP A 71 15.71 4.77 2.67
N GLY A 72 15.44 3.54 3.11
CA GLY A 72 15.66 3.12 4.50
C GLY A 72 14.54 3.61 5.41
N VAL A 73 14.90 4.10 6.60
CA VAL A 73 13.95 4.62 7.60
C VAL A 73 14.06 6.14 7.68
N ILE A 74 12.94 6.83 7.48
CA ILE A 74 12.82 8.28 7.55
C ILE A 74 11.68 8.63 8.52
N LEU A 75 11.95 9.57 9.43
CA LEU A 75 10.98 10.05 10.41
C LEU A 75 10.37 11.35 9.89
N ILE A 76 9.05 11.43 9.91
CA ILE A 76 8.32 12.64 9.52
C ILE A 76 7.65 13.24 10.76
N ASP A 77 7.92 14.51 11.01
CA ASP A 77 7.19 15.27 12.03
C ASP A 77 5.73 15.43 11.60
N ARG A 78 4.80 14.97 12.45
CA ARG A 78 3.36 14.88 12.10
C ARG A 78 2.72 16.23 11.81
N GLN A 79 3.24 17.31 12.38
CA GLN A 79 2.66 18.64 12.28
C GLN A 79 3.19 19.39 11.05
N THR A 80 4.51 19.43 10.91
CA THR A 80 5.22 20.21 9.89
C THR A 80 5.43 19.43 8.59
N GLY A 81 5.44 18.09 8.64
CA GLY A 81 5.81 17.24 7.51
C GLY A 81 7.31 17.22 7.24
N THR A 82 8.14 17.72 8.16
CA THR A 82 9.60 17.75 8.01
C THR A 82 10.18 16.35 8.20
N GLY A 83 11.04 15.93 7.26
CA GLY A 83 11.72 14.63 7.33
C GLY A 83 13.09 14.70 8.01
N THR A 84 13.39 13.69 8.84
CA THR A 84 14.69 13.49 9.49
C THR A 84 15.15 12.03 9.37
N ALA A 85 16.45 11.81 9.54
CA ALA A 85 17.01 10.46 9.54
C ALA A 85 16.59 9.67 10.79
N ALA A 86 16.67 8.34 10.70
CA ALA A 86 16.50 7.46 11.86
C ALA A 86 17.43 7.85 13.03
N PRO A 87 16.95 7.76 14.29
CA PRO A 87 17.69 8.24 15.45
C PRO A 87 18.94 7.40 15.74
N GLY A 88 19.91 8.02 16.44
CA GLY A 88 21.14 7.35 16.87
C GLY A 88 22.06 7.00 15.70
N THR A 89 22.58 5.76 15.71
CA THR A 89 23.40 5.21 14.62
C THR A 89 22.70 3.97 14.06
N PRO A 90 21.78 4.14 13.10
CA PRO A 90 21.07 3.00 12.51
C PRO A 90 22.03 2.07 11.75
N PRO A 91 21.75 0.76 11.71
CA PRO A 91 22.44 -0.14 10.79
C PRO A 91 22.07 0.21 9.34
N SER A 92 22.79 -0.38 8.39
CA SER A 92 22.41 -0.29 6.98
C SER A 92 21.12 -1.10 6.75
N PHE A 93 20.07 -0.42 6.33
CA PHE A 93 18.83 -1.06 5.92
C PHE A 93 18.87 -1.39 4.42
N GLY A 94 18.37 -2.58 4.07
CA GLY A 94 17.97 -2.89 2.70
C GLY A 94 16.64 -2.20 2.36
N TYR A 95 15.90 -2.74 1.39
CA TYR A 95 14.52 -2.32 1.20
C TYR A 95 13.71 -2.63 2.46
N VAL A 96 13.23 -1.59 3.16
CA VAL A 96 12.44 -1.77 4.38
C VAL A 96 11.07 -2.29 3.98
N ARG A 97 10.66 -3.43 4.57
CA ARG A 97 9.42 -4.13 4.26
C ARG A 97 8.32 -3.76 5.25
N GLN A 98 8.65 -3.74 6.53
CA GLN A 98 7.73 -3.38 7.60
C GLN A 98 8.47 -2.70 8.75
N ILE A 99 7.86 -1.64 9.29
CA ILE A 99 8.20 -1.10 10.60
C ILE A 99 7.07 -1.48 11.54
N PHE A 100 7.39 -2.02 12.71
CA PHE A 100 6.43 -2.51 13.68
C PHE A 100 6.77 -1.98 15.07
N HIS A 101 5.77 -1.48 15.79
CA HIS A 101 5.91 -1.04 17.17
C HIS A 101 5.37 -2.14 18.09
N ASP A 102 6.26 -2.75 18.88
CA ASP A 102 5.86 -3.76 19.86
C ASP A 102 5.20 -3.12 21.09
N ARG A 103 4.50 -3.94 21.90
CA ARG A 103 3.83 -3.48 23.12
C ARG A 103 4.80 -3.02 24.21
N GLU A 104 6.05 -3.43 24.13
CA GLU A 104 7.15 -3.09 25.02
C GLU A 104 7.91 -1.83 24.56
N GLY A 105 7.40 -1.07 23.59
CA GLY A 105 7.96 0.22 23.13
C GLY A 105 9.10 0.14 22.11
N GLY A 106 9.40 -1.04 21.57
CA GLY A 106 10.45 -1.30 20.60
C GLY A 106 9.98 -1.05 19.17
N ILE A 107 10.82 -0.39 18.37
CA ILE A 107 10.57 -0.16 16.95
C ILE A 107 11.37 -1.18 16.15
N TRP A 108 10.69 -2.19 15.63
CA TRP A 108 11.27 -3.23 14.79
C TRP A 108 11.25 -2.82 13.33
N VAL A 109 12.31 -3.15 12.60
CA VAL A 109 12.48 -2.88 11.17
C VAL A 109 12.82 -4.18 10.47
N ALA A 110 11.86 -4.75 9.75
CA ALA A 110 12.08 -5.87 8.84
C ALA A 110 12.47 -5.35 7.45
N HIS A 111 13.53 -5.88 6.87
CA HIS A 111 14.04 -5.45 5.57
C HIS A 111 14.70 -6.59 4.79
N ASP A 112 14.98 -6.32 3.50
CA ASP A 112 15.55 -7.31 2.57
C ASP A 112 16.92 -7.89 2.98
N GLY A 113 17.57 -7.28 3.96
CA GLY A 113 18.88 -7.70 4.48
C GLY A 113 18.87 -8.15 5.93
N GLY A 114 17.72 -8.18 6.60
CA GLY A 114 17.68 -8.56 8.02
C GLY A 114 16.52 -8.00 8.82
N LEU A 115 16.76 -7.97 10.13
CA LEU A 115 15.83 -7.51 11.15
C LEU A 115 16.65 -6.71 12.18
N ALA A 116 16.18 -5.51 12.51
CA ALA A 116 16.75 -4.70 13.57
C ALA A 116 15.65 -4.19 14.50
N VAL A 117 16.01 -3.85 15.72
CA VAL A 117 15.12 -3.21 16.70
C VAL A 117 15.78 -1.99 17.30
N PHE A 118 15.03 -0.91 17.41
CA PHE A 118 15.41 0.29 18.15
C PHE A 118 14.69 0.31 19.49
N ARG A 119 15.47 0.40 20.57
CA ARG A 119 14.97 0.47 21.95
C ARG A 119 15.97 1.26 22.81
N ASP A 120 15.44 2.05 23.72
CA ASP A 120 16.21 2.84 24.70
C ASP A 120 17.35 3.68 24.06
N GLY A 121 17.08 4.28 22.89
CA GLY A 121 18.04 5.14 22.20
C GLY A 121 19.10 4.41 21.38
N SER A 122 19.03 3.08 21.27
CA SER A 122 20.05 2.26 20.60
C SER A 122 19.44 1.27 19.60
N TRP A 123 20.20 0.96 18.56
CA TRP A 123 19.86 -0.06 17.58
C TRP A 123 20.54 -1.39 17.91
N GLN A 124 19.78 -2.46 17.82
CA GLN A 124 20.27 -3.83 17.86
C GLN A 124 19.95 -4.52 16.55
N VAL A 125 20.98 -5.06 15.87
CA VAL A 125 20.82 -5.94 14.71
C VAL A 125 20.50 -7.34 15.21
N ILE A 126 19.33 -7.86 14.83
CA ILE A 126 18.86 -9.19 15.20
C ILE A 126 19.22 -10.20 14.09
N ALA A 127 19.01 -9.84 12.83
CA ALA A 127 19.42 -10.62 11.68
C ALA A 127 20.18 -9.73 10.68
N PRO A 128 21.25 -10.24 10.04
CA PRO A 128 21.84 -11.57 10.22
C PRO A 128 22.67 -11.65 11.51
N ALA A 129 22.52 -12.75 12.26
CA ALA A 129 23.34 -13.05 13.43
C ALA A 129 23.45 -14.57 13.64
N HIS A 130 24.47 -15.01 14.37
CA HIS A 130 24.64 -16.42 14.70
C HIS A 130 23.44 -16.95 15.50
N GLY A 131 22.87 -18.08 15.07
CA GLY A 131 21.70 -18.70 15.72
C GLY A 131 20.35 -18.15 15.27
N VAL A 132 20.31 -17.18 14.35
CA VAL A 132 19.08 -16.70 13.73
C VAL A 132 18.87 -17.41 12.39
N PRO A 133 17.72 -18.10 12.19
CA PRO A 133 17.55 -19.04 11.07
C PRO A 133 17.16 -18.37 9.75
N PHE A 134 17.20 -17.04 9.67
CA PHE A 134 16.85 -16.27 8.49
C PHE A 134 17.77 -15.08 8.31
N THR A 135 17.91 -14.64 7.06
CA THR A 135 18.65 -13.42 6.69
C THR A 135 17.72 -12.31 6.23
N LYS A 136 16.51 -12.65 5.78
CA LYS A 136 15.52 -11.70 5.25
C LYS A 136 14.28 -11.72 6.12
N ALA A 137 13.82 -10.54 6.53
CA ALA A 137 12.54 -10.38 7.21
C ALA A 137 11.59 -9.57 6.32
N LEU A 138 10.40 -10.11 6.09
CA LEU A 138 9.38 -9.51 5.22
C LEU A 138 8.27 -8.87 6.04
N SER A 139 7.90 -9.50 7.15
CA SER A 139 6.81 -9.03 7.99
C SER A 139 7.00 -9.42 9.44
N ILE A 140 6.32 -8.69 10.32
CA ILE A 140 6.41 -8.77 11.78
C ILE A 140 5.00 -8.69 12.35
N ALA A 141 4.70 -9.56 13.31
CA ALA A 141 3.50 -9.47 14.15
C ALA A 141 3.83 -9.90 15.59
N GLN A 142 3.04 -9.44 16.56
CA GLN A 142 3.18 -9.82 17.97
C GLN A 142 1.90 -10.51 18.45
N ARG A 143 2.05 -11.73 18.97
CA ARG A 143 0.95 -12.50 19.61
C ARG A 143 0.61 -11.96 20.98
N GLN A 144 -0.56 -12.31 21.52
CA GLN A 144 -1.03 -11.81 22.82
C GLN A 144 -0.09 -12.18 23.98
N ASP A 145 0.58 -13.33 23.89
CA ASP A 145 1.57 -13.80 24.87
C ASP A 145 2.94 -13.09 24.80
N GLY A 146 3.10 -12.13 23.88
CA GLY A 146 4.33 -11.37 23.66
C GLY A 146 5.27 -11.97 22.61
N THR A 147 4.96 -13.15 22.07
CA THR A 147 5.77 -13.80 21.03
C THR A 147 5.83 -12.94 19.77
N ILE A 148 7.05 -12.61 19.35
CA ILE A 148 7.30 -11.90 18.08
C ILE A 148 7.39 -12.93 16.96
N THR A 149 6.57 -12.77 15.93
CA THR A 149 6.51 -13.63 14.75
C THR A 149 7.06 -12.87 13.55
N ILE A 150 7.99 -13.49 12.82
CA ILE A 150 8.66 -12.94 11.65
C ILE A 150 8.30 -13.79 10.43
N GLY A 151 7.71 -13.16 9.42
CA GLY A 151 7.51 -13.76 8.12
C GLY A 151 8.76 -13.59 7.26
N THR A 152 9.18 -14.66 6.59
CA THR A 152 10.34 -14.67 5.69
C THR A 152 9.96 -15.18 4.30
N ASP A 153 10.94 -15.27 3.41
CA ASP A 153 10.81 -15.86 2.07
C ASP A 153 10.82 -17.39 2.07
N THR A 154 10.89 -18.02 3.25
CA THR A 154 11.09 -19.47 3.40
C THR A 154 10.26 -20.08 4.53
N ASP A 155 9.94 -19.33 5.58
CA ASP A 155 9.25 -19.82 6.77
C ASP A 155 8.55 -18.67 7.51
N VAL A 156 7.89 -19.01 8.60
CA VAL A 156 7.42 -18.07 9.63
C VAL A 156 8.11 -18.46 10.93
N PHE A 157 8.93 -17.58 11.50
CA PHE A 157 9.65 -17.86 12.74
C PHE A 157 9.03 -17.13 13.93
N ALA A 158 8.78 -17.85 15.01
CA ALA A 158 8.38 -17.31 16.30
C ALA A 158 9.59 -17.20 17.23
N PHE A 159 9.77 -16.02 17.84
CA PHE A 159 10.74 -15.76 18.89
C PHE A 159 10.04 -15.72 20.25
N SER A 160 10.41 -16.67 21.10
CA SER A 160 9.94 -16.72 22.48
C SER A 160 11.04 -17.31 23.36
N GLN A 161 11.17 -16.81 24.58
CA GLN A 161 12.15 -17.29 25.57
C GLN A 161 13.60 -17.36 25.04
N GLY A 162 14.00 -16.39 24.21
CA GLY A 162 15.37 -16.29 23.69
C GLY A 162 15.69 -17.22 22.52
N SER A 163 14.72 -17.95 21.96
CA SER A 163 14.94 -18.90 20.87
C SER A 163 14.00 -18.68 19.69
N TRP A 164 14.51 -18.94 18.49
CA TRP A 164 13.74 -18.94 17.24
C TRP A 164 13.23 -20.34 16.92
N THR A 165 11.94 -20.45 16.61
CA THR A 165 11.32 -21.70 16.19
C THR A 165 10.44 -21.48 14.96
N SER A 166 10.45 -22.43 14.02
CA SER A 166 9.49 -22.39 12.90
C SER A 166 8.08 -22.57 13.44
N ALA A 167 7.18 -21.68 13.03
CA ALA A 167 5.75 -21.72 13.28
C ALA A 167 5.04 -22.66 12.30
N LEU A 168 5.65 -23.02 11.17
CA LEU A 168 5.11 -23.95 10.16
C LEU A 168 5.26 -25.43 10.56
N ARG A 169 5.24 -25.73 11.86
CA ARG A 169 5.25 -27.10 12.38
C ARG A 169 3.83 -27.66 12.48
N ASN A 170 3.72 -28.97 12.68
CA ASN A 170 2.47 -29.67 13.02
C ASN A 170 1.36 -29.57 11.95
N GLY A 171 1.59 -30.13 10.77
CA GLY A 171 0.57 -30.19 9.72
C GLY A 171 0.31 -28.87 9.00
N ALA A 172 1.27 -27.94 9.05
CA ALA A 172 1.20 -26.71 8.29
C ALA A 172 1.14 -27.01 6.78
N PRO A 173 0.33 -26.26 6.02
CA PRO A 173 0.35 -26.34 4.56
C PRO A 173 1.68 -25.80 4.03
N PRO A 174 2.03 -26.11 2.77
CA PRO A 174 3.18 -25.48 2.11
C PRO A 174 2.97 -23.96 2.02
N VAL A 175 3.75 -23.19 2.78
CA VAL A 175 3.75 -21.72 2.73
C VAL A 175 5.02 -21.29 2.00
N ALA A 176 4.87 -20.76 0.78
CA ALA A 176 6.01 -20.38 -0.05
C ALA A 176 6.70 -19.09 0.44
N CYS A 177 5.95 -18.21 1.12
CA CYS A 177 6.45 -16.95 1.65
C CYS A 177 5.46 -16.38 2.68
N ALA A 178 5.93 -15.47 3.53
CA ALA A 178 5.11 -14.76 4.50
C ALA A 178 5.32 -13.25 4.38
N ASP A 179 4.81 -12.68 3.28
CA ASP A 179 4.92 -11.25 2.96
C ASP A 179 4.11 -10.37 3.89
N VAL A 180 2.98 -10.89 4.40
CA VAL A 180 2.07 -10.16 5.28
C VAL A 180 1.67 -11.06 6.43
N LEU A 181 1.84 -10.57 7.66
CA LEU A 181 1.34 -11.20 8.88
C LEU A 181 0.31 -10.32 9.54
N LEU A 182 -0.73 -10.95 10.09
CA LEU A 182 -1.74 -10.29 10.91
C LEU A 182 -2.09 -11.22 12.06
N VAL A 183 -1.99 -10.73 13.30
CA VAL A 183 -2.57 -11.41 14.47
C VAL A 183 -3.92 -10.78 14.74
N ASP A 184 -4.98 -11.58 14.66
CA ASP A 184 -6.34 -11.08 14.93
C ASP A 184 -6.66 -11.01 16.44
N ARG A 185 -7.78 -10.39 16.79
CA ARG A 185 -8.25 -10.24 18.19
C ARG A 185 -8.43 -11.56 18.95
N HIS A 186 -8.54 -12.69 18.26
CA HIS A 186 -8.64 -14.01 18.87
C HIS A 186 -7.29 -14.75 18.89
N ASP A 187 -6.18 -14.03 18.65
CA ASP A 187 -4.81 -14.53 18.58
C ASP A 187 -4.57 -15.55 17.46
N ASN A 188 -5.40 -15.56 16.41
CA ASN A 188 -5.08 -16.33 15.22
C ASN A 188 -4.02 -15.60 14.40
N LEU A 189 -3.07 -16.37 13.87
CA LEU A 189 -2.07 -15.85 12.95
C LEU A 189 -2.53 -16.05 11.51
N TRP A 190 -2.73 -14.95 10.80
CA TRP A 190 -2.98 -14.91 9.37
C TRP A 190 -1.67 -14.63 8.63
N ILE A 191 -1.43 -15.39 7.57
CA ILE A 191 -0.21 -15.34 6.75
C ILE A 191 -0.62 -15.18 5.30
N GLY A 192 -0.22 -14.08 4.68
CA GLY A 192 -0.38 -13.84 3.25
C GLY A 192 0.94 -14.05 2.51
N CYS A 193 0.87 -14.79 1.40
CA CYS A 193 1.98 -14.90 0.45
C CYS A 193 1.66 -14.16 -0.85
N GLY A 194 2.52 -13.23 -1.25
CA GLY A 194 2.34 -12.36 -2.42
C GLY A 194 2.80 -12.98 -3.74
N LEU A 195 3.17 -14.26 -3.77
CA LEU A 195 3.56 -14.91 -5.02
C LEU A 195 2.35 -15.14 -5.94
N PRO A 196 2.41 -14.78 -7.24
CA PRO A 196 1.23 -14.84 -8.10
C PRO A 196 0.69 -16.25 -8.37
N THR A 197 1.56 -17.26 -8.44
CA THR A 197 1.19 -18.63 -8.85
C THR A 197 1.23 -19.65 -7.71
N HIS A 198 1.92 -19.35 -6.61
CA HIS A 198 2.12 -20.24 -5.46
C HIS A 198 1.86 -19.54 -4.12
N GLY A 199 1.22 -18.38 -4.17
CA GLY A 199 0.80 -17.65 -2.97
C GLY A 199 -0.45 -18.24 -2.33
N GLY A 200 -1.13 -17.41 -1.56
CA GLY A 200 -2.37 -17.76 -0.87
C GLY A 200 -2.46 -17.11 0.50
N LEU A 201 -3.58 -17.36 1.15
CA LEU A 201 -3.83 -16.94 2.53
C LEU A 201 -3.89 -18.17 3.44
N TYR A 202 -3.22 -18.10 4.57
CA TYR A 202 -3.18 -19.18 5.55
C TYR A 202 -3.59 -18.64 6.92
N ARG A 203 -4.23 -19.48 7.72
CA ARG A 203 -4.64 -19.16 9.09
C ARG A 203 -4.21 -20.26 10.02
N LEU A 204 -3.53 -19.89 11.10
CA LEU A 204 -3.22 -20.74 12.23
C LEU A 204 -4.08 -20.32 13.43
N ASN A 205 -5.01 -21.19 13.81
CA ASN A 205 -5.86 -21.05 15.00
C ASN A 205 -5.42 -22.10 16.03
N GLY A 206 -4.68 -21.66 17.05
CA GLY A 206 -4.00 -22.57 17.98
C GLY A 206 -3.02 -23.47 17.24
N THR A 207 -3.40 -24.72 17.02
CA THR A 207 -2.64 -25.72 16.24
C THR A 207 -3.30 -26.09 14.92
N SER A 208 -4.50 -25.58 14.64
CA SER A 208 -5.28 -25.91 13.45
C SER A 208 -4.95 -24.97 12.31
N TRP A 209 -4.66 -25.56 11.15
CA TRP A 209 -4.32 -24.83 9.94
C TRP A 209 -5.50 -24.78 8.97
N SER A 210 -5.64 -23.64 8.29
CA SER A 210 -6.52 -23.47 7.13
C SER A 210 -5.77 -22.74 6.03
N SER A 211 -6.02 -23.12 4.78
CA SER A 211 -5.50 -22.45 3.58
C SER A 211 -6.67 -22.00 2.73
N TYR A 212 -6.55 -20.81 2.15
CA TYR A 212 -7.55 -20.21 1.28
C TYR A 212 -6.91 -19.80 -0.03
N SER A 213 -7.60 -20.13 -1.11
CA SER A 213 -7.21 -19.92 -2.48
C SER A 213 -8.34 -19.28 -3.27
N VAL A 214 -8.19 -19.21 -4.59
CA VAL A 214 -9.26 -18.73 -5.49
C VAL A 214 -10.52 -19.60 -5.41
N SER A 215 -10.38 -20.91 -5.21
CA SER A 215 -11.54 -21.80 -5.08
C SER A 215 -12.33 -21.60 -3.79
N ASP A 216 -11.71 -21.00 -2.77
CA ASP A 216 -12.33 -20.76 -1.47
C ASP A 216 -13.01 -19.39 -1.39
N GLY A 217 -12.64 -18.47 -2.29
CA GLY A 217 -13.23 -17.14 -2.37
C GLY A 217 -12.23 -16.00 -2.58
N LEU A 218 -10.91 -16.22 -2.56
CA LEU A 218 -9.97 -15.14 -2.84
C LEU A 218 -10.06 -14.68 -4.32
N PRO A 219 -10.09 -13.38 -4.62
CA PRO A 219 -10.03 -12.90 -6.00
C PRO A 219 -8.73 -13.29 -6.72
N HIS A 220 -7.61 -13.40 -5.99
CA HIS A 220 -6.32 -13.84 -6.51
C HIS A 220 -5.42 -14.43 -5.41
N LEU A 221 -4.43 -15.27 -5.77
CA LEU A 221 -3.52 -15.92 -4.81
C LEU A 221 -2.49 -14.97 -4.18
N SER A 222 -2.01 -13.99 -4.95
CA SER A 222 -1.07 -12.97 -4.45
C SER A 222 -1.76 -12.08 -3.41
N VAL A 223 -1.51 -12.35 -2.13
CA VAL A 223 -1.97 -11.54 -0.99
C VAL A 223 -0.96 -10.42 -0.75
N ARG A 224 -1.41 -9.16 -0.81
CA ARG A 224 -0.53 -7.98 -0.74
C ARG A 224 -0.73 -7.10 0.49
N GLY A 225 -1.88 -7.20 1.14
CA GLY A 225 -2.21 -6.46 2.34
C GLY A 225 -3.35 -7.11 3.11
N MET A 226 -3.39 -6.90 4.41
CA MET A 226 -4.44 -7.42 5.29
C MET A 226 -4.75 -6.41 6.39
N THR A 227 -6.00 -6.36 6.82
CA THR A 227 -6.42 -5.65 8.04
C THR A 227 -7.57 -6.40 8.71
N GLN A 228 -7.68 -6.28 10.03
CA GLN A 228 -8.89 -6.69 10.74
C GLN A 228 -9.79 -5.48 10.94
N ALA A 229 -11.00 -5.53 10.40
CA ALA A 229 -12.00 -4.50 10.59
C ALA A 229 -12.63 -4.57 12.00
N ARG A 230 -13.34 -3.51 12.38
CA ARG A 230 -13.98 -3.32 13.69
C ARG A 230 -15.06 -4.35 13.99
N ASP A 231 -15.76 -4.82 12.97
CA ASP A 231 -16.73 -5.91 13.06
C ASP A 231 -16.07 -7.29 13.24
N GLY A 232 -14.74 -7.36 13.25
CA GLY A 232 -13.96 -8.59 13.40
C GLY A 232 -13.62 -9.29 12.09
N SER A 233 -14.14 -8.82 10.95
CA SER A 233 -13.83 -9.37 9.63
C SER A 233 -12.36 -9.14 9.26
N ILE A 234 -11.81 -10.08 8.49
CA ILE A 234 -10.46 -9.96 7.92
C ILE A 234 -10.62 -9.54 6.47
N TRP A 235 -10.10 -8.36 6.16
CA TRP A 235 -10.01 -7.85 4.80
C TRP A 235 -8.65 -8.14 4.21
N VAL A 236 -8.64 -8.55 2.95
CA VAL A 236 -7.45 -9.03 2.25
C VAL A 236 -7.39 -8.35 0.88
N ALA A 237 -6.32 -7.60 0.63
CA ALA A 237 -6.01 -7.07 -0.68
C ALA A 237 -5.26 -8.14 -1.48
N THR A 238 -5.80 -8.53 -2.63
CA THR A 238 -5.21 -9.52 -3.53
C THR A 238 -5.03 -8.97 -4.95
N GLY A 239 -3.97 -9.41 -5.61
CA GLY A 239 -3.83 -9.17 -7.04
C GLY A 239 -2.40 -9.26 -7.58
N PHE A 240 -2.32 -9.42 -8.89
CA PHE A 240 -1.09 -9.28 -9.68
C PHE A 240 -1.46 -8.83 -11.09
N SER A 241 -0.72 -7.85 -11.63
CA SER A 241 -0.99 -7.29 -12.95
C SER A 241 -2.43 -6.74 -13.06
N ARG A 242 -3.30 -7.34 -13.87
CA ARG A 242 -4.69 -6.89 -14.09
C ARG A 242 -5.72 -7.90 -13.59
N HIS A 243 -5.37 -8.64 -12.52
CA HIS A 243 -6.27 -9.62 -11.92
C HIS A 243 -6.21 -9.56 -10.40
N GLY A 244 -7.37 -9.59 -9.74
CA GLY A 244 -7.47 -9.52 -8.28
C GLY A 244 -8.74 -8.82 -7.80
N GLY A 245 -8.61 -8.21 -6.63
CA GLY A 245 -9.71 -7.56 -5.90
C GLY A 245 -9.46 -7.65 -4.40
N ALA A 246 -10.40 -7.11 -3.63
CA ALA A 246 -10.41 -7.27 -2.18
C ALA A 246 -11.35 -8.41 -1.78
N ALA A 247 -10.95 -9.18 -0.78
CA ALA A 247 -11.76 -10.21 -0.16
C ALA A 247 -12.05 -9.83 1.30
N ARG A 248 -13.26 -10.11 1.77
CA ARG A 248 -13.65 -10.02 3.17
C ARG A 248 -14.03 -11.41 3.67
N TYR A 249 -13.38 -11.84 4.73
CA TYR A 249 -13.72 -13.03 5.49
C TYR A 249 -14.43 -12.63 6.78
N HIS A 250 -15.67 -13.06 6.95
CA HIS A 250 -16.45 -12.83 8.17
C HIS A 250 -17.17 -14.11 8.57
N GLU A 251 -16.85 -14.64 9.74
CA GLU A 251 -17.50 -15.83 10.33
C GLU A 251 -17.60 -17.03 9.38
N GLY A 252 -16.52 -17.32 8.64
CA GLY A 252 -16.49 -18.46 7.71
C GLY A 252 -17.01 -18.16 6.31
N THR A 253 -17.53 -16.96 6.05
CA THR A 253 -18.08 -16.55 4.76
C THR A 253 -17.14 -15.60 4.04
N TRP A 254 -16.99 -15.79 2.73
CA TRP A 254 -16.25 -14.92 1.83
C TRP A 254 -17.18 -14.02 1.03
N SER A 255 -16.81 -12.75 0.89
CA SER A 255 -17.41 -11.80 -0.05
C SER A 255 -16.31 -10.96 -0.70
N ASN A 256 -16.47 -10.62 -1.97
CA ASN A 256 -15.41 -9.96 -2.75
C ASN A 256 -15.86 -8.59 -3.26
N LEU A 257 -14.88 -7.71 -3.46
CA LEU A 257 -15.02 -6.46 -4.19
C LEU A 257 -14.04 -6.43 -5.36
N THR A 258 -14.53 -5.97 -6.49
CA THR A 258 -13.80 -5.86 -7.76
C THR A 258 -13.99 -4.46 -8.34
N VAL A 259 -13.38 -4.20 -9.50
CA VAL A 259 -13.63 -2.95 -10.25
C VAL A 259 -15.11 -2.76 -10.63
N GLN A 260 -15.88 -3.84 -10.78
CA GLN A 260 -17.31 -3.75 -11.05
C GLN A 260 -18.10 -3.22 -9.86
N ASP A 261 -17.54 -3.37 -8.65
CA ASP A 261 -18.12 -2.91 -7.39
C ASP A 261 -17.60 -1.52 -6.98
N GLY A 262 -16.75 -0.89 -7.81
CA GLY A 262 -16.23 0.46 -7.58
C GLY A 262 -14.80 0.53 -7.04
N LEU A 263 -14.02 -0.57 -7.07
CA LEU A 263 -12.58 -0.47 -6.79
C LEU A 263 -11.84 0.31 -7.87
N ALA A 264 -10.77 1.01 -7.47
CA ALA A 264 -9.96 1.83 -8.37
C ALA A 264 -9.28 1.00 -9.48
N GLY A 265 -8.91 -0.25 -9.18
CA GLY A 265 -8.22 -1.13 -10.11
C GLY A 265 -8.29 -2.60 -9.72
N GLU A 266 -7.91 -3.48 -10.65
CA GLU A 266 -8.08 -4.93 -10.51
C GLU A 266 -7.02 -5.57 -9.59
N SER A 267 -5.80 -5.04 -9.54
CA SER A 267 -4.77 -5.53 -8.62
C SER A 267 -4.78 -4.66 -7.36
N THR A 268 -5.34 -5.18 -6.28
CA THR A 268 -5.35 -4.43 -5.00
C THR A 268 -4.06 -4.67 -4.23
N ARG A 269 -3.55 -3.61 -3.61
CA ARG A 269 -2.22 -3.55 -3.01
C ARG A 269 -2.24 -3.41 -1.49
N SER A 270 -3.25 -2.75 -0.96
CA SER A 270 -3.36 -2.38 0.45
C SER A 270 -4.83 -2.24 0.83
N VAL A 271 -5.13 -2.46 2.12
CA VAL A 271 -6.48 -2.33 2.67
C VAL A 271 -6.42 -1.78 4.09
N PHE A 272 -7.31 -0.86 4.43
CA PHE A 272 -7.37 -0.15 5.71
C PHE A 272 -8.83 0.20 6.02
N GLU A 273 -9.19 0.21 7.30
CA GLU A 273 -10.47 0.74 7.77
C GLU A 273 -10.19 1.99 8.60
N ASP A 274 -10.86 3.09 8.31
CA ASP A 274 -10.70 4.34 9.05
C ASP A 274 -11.59 4.44 10.28
N ASP A 275 -11.42 5.52 11.03
CA ASP A 275 -12.11 5.71 12.30
C ASP A 275 -13.63 5.92 12.18
N ALA A 276 -14.13 6.16 10.98
CA ALA A 276 -15.55 6.25 10.67
C ALA A 276 -16.13 4.91 10.17
N GLY A 277 -15.32 3.86 10.05
CA GLY A 277 -15.74 2.56 9.51
C GLY A 277 -15.72 2.49 7.99
N ARG A 278 -15.09 3.45 7.31
CA ARG A 278 -14.94 3.43 5.85
C ARG A 278 -13.75 2.58 5.48
N MET A 279 -13.92 1.79 4.43
CA MET A 279 -12.86 0.99 3.85
C MET A 279 -12.07 1.82 2.84
N TRP A 280 -10.76 1.65 2.86
CA TRP A 280 -9.79 2.22 1.94
C TRP A 280 -9.03 1.07 1.29
N ILE A 281 -9.12 0.95 -0.03
CA ILE A 281 -8.56 -0.15 -0.81
C ILE A 281 -7.68 0.41 -1.92
N GLY A 282 -6.37 0.32 -1.73
CA GLY A 282 -5.38 0.79 -2.70
C GLY A 282 -5.22 -0.18 -3.87
N SER A 283 -5.04 0.35 -5.07
CA SER A 283 -4.65 -0.37 -6.29
C SER A 283 -3.13 -0.31 -6.48
N GLU A 284 -2.59 -1.31 -7.16
CA GLU A 284 -1.19 -1.34 -7.58
C GLU A 284 -0.88 -0.30 -8.66
N TYR A 285 -1.87 0.06 -9.50
CA TYR A 285 -1.65 0.88 -10.69
C TYR A 285 -2.62 2.06 -10.85
N ASP A 286 -3.71 2.10 -10.07
CA ASP A 286 -4.87 2.92 -10.43
C ASP A 286 -5.36 3.82 -9.28
N GLY A 287 -4.56 4.05 -8.24
CA GLY A 287 -4.92 4.92 -7.11
C GLY A 287 -5.59 4.16 -5.97
N ILE A 288 -6.62 4.72 -5.38
CA ILE A 288 -7.30 4.16 -4.20
C ILE A 288 -8.80 4.40 -4.26
N ALA A 289 -9.59 3.41 -3.83
CA ALA A 289 -11.01 3.55 -3.57
C ALA A 289 -11.24 3.70 -2.06
N ALA A 290 -11.99 4.71 -1.65
CA ALA A 290 -12.34 4.95 -0.25
C ALA A 290 -13.86 5.12 -0.12
N GLY A 291 -14.48 4.39 0.81
CA GLY A 291 -15.94 4.34 0.83
C GLY A 291 -16.54 3.33 1.80
N GLN A 292 -17.87 3.29 1.81
CA GLN A 292 -18.66 2.37 2.62
C GLN A 292 -19.94 1.99 1.86
N ASP A 293 -20.46 0.79 2.08
CA ASP A 293 -21.76 0.33 1.58
C ASP A 293 -21.96 0.52 0.06
N GLY A 294 -20.90 0.27 -0.72
CA GLY A 294 -20.91 0.35 -2.19
C GLY A 294 -20.77 1.78 -2.75
N SER A 295 -20.69 2.80 -1.90
CA SER A 295 -20.38 4.17 -2.31
C SER A 295 -18.88 4.41 -2.21
N TRP A 296 -18.21 4.52 -3.36
CA TRP A 296 -16.75 4.66 -3.44
C TRP A 296 -16.33 5.98 -4.09
N THR A 297 -15.38 6.66 -3.46
CA THR A 297 -14.63 7.78 -4.03
C THR A 297 -13.28 7.26 -4.51
N ILE A 298 -12.94 7.51 -5.78
CA ILE A 298 -11.64 7.17 -6.36
C ILE A 298 -10.72 8.37 -6.24
N LEU A 299 -9.52 8.15 -5.70
CA LEU A 299 -8.45 9.14 -5.63
C LEU A 299 -7.23 8.62 -6.38
N THR A 300 -6.64 9.47 -7.21
CA THR A 300 -5.47 9.16 -8.05
C THR A 300 -4.38 10.22 -7.88
N ASP A 301 -3.25 10.02 -8.53
CA ASP A 301 -2.17 11.02 -8.59
C ASP A 301 -2.59 12.30 -9.34
N ARG A 302 -3.66 12.23 -10.15
CA ARG A 302 -4.29 13.41 -10.77
C ARG A 302 -5.08 14.25 -9.78
N ASP A 303 -5.58 13.63 -8.72
CA ASP A 303 -6.35 14.28 -7.65
C ASP A 303 -5.43 14.84 -6.54
N GLY A 304 -4.12 14.63 -6.65
CA GLY A 304 -3.12 15.15 -5.71
C GLY A 304 -2.42 14.08 -4.85
N LEU A 305 -2.67 12.79 -5.08
CA LEU A 305 -1.89 11.73 -4.42
C LEU A 305 -0.42 11.79 -4.85
N ALA A 306 0.47 11.43 -3.93
CA ALA A 306 1.90 11.43 -4.17
C ALA A 306 2.26 10.47 -5.32
N GLY A 307 1.62 9.31 -5.36
CA GLY A 307 1.76 8.28 -6.40
C GLY A 307 0.51 7.42 -6.52
N PHE A 308 0.40 6.69 -7.63
CA PHE A 308 -0.77 5.85 -7.97
C PHE A 308 -0.78 4.51 -7.23
N GLU A 309 0.37 4.04 -6.74
CA GLU A 309 0.45 2.78 -5.98
C GLU A 309 0.45 3.13 -4.49
N VAL A 310 -0.71 3.03 -3.83
CA VAL A 310 -0.83 3.22 -2.38
C VAL A 310 -0.48 1.90 -1.68
N LYS A 311 0.66 1.86 -0.99
CA LYS A 311 1.23 0.63 -0.40
C LYS A 311 0.82 0.42 1.06
N ILE A 312 0.63 1.51 1.80
CA ILE A 312 0.33 1.48 3.23
C ILE A 312 -0.45 2.73 3.63
N MET A 313 -1.28 2.60 4.66
CA MET A 313 -2.14 3.67 5.13
C MET A 313 -2.21 3.66 6.65
N ALA A 314 -2.33 4.83 7.25
CA ALA A 314 -2.75 5.00 8.62
C ALA A 314 -3.58 6.27 8.78
N GLN A 315 -4.34 6.33 9.85
CA GLN A 315 -5.01 7.54 10.32
C GLN A 315 -4.43 7.93 11.68
N ASP A 316 -4.16 9.21 11.87
CA ASP A 316 -3.77 9.74 13.19
C ASP A 316 -5.00 10.13 14.03
N ASN A 317 -4.77 10.40 15.32
CA ASN A 317 -5.83 10.77 16.26
C ASN A 317 -6.56 12.09 15.92
N ASN A 318 -6.02 12.90 15.01
CA ASN A 318 -6.70 14.11 14.52
C ASN A 318 -7.56 13.80 13.27
N GLY A 319 -7.62 12.54 12.85
CA GLY A 319 -8.31 12.10 11.65
C GLY A 319 -7.51 12.28 10.36
N THR A 320 -6.25 12.75 10.44
CA THR A 320 -5.41 12.94 9.25
C THR A 320 -4.99 11.60 8.67
N TYR A 321 -5.14 11.44 7.37
CA TYR A 321 -4.68 10.26 6.65
C TYR A 321 -3.24 10.40 6.21
N TRP A 322 -2.49 9.32 6.37
CA TRP A 322 -1.10 9.18 5.96
C TRP A 322 -1.01 8.00 5.00
N LEU A 323 -0.79 8.28 3.72
CA LEU A 323 -0.78 7.29 2.64
C LEU A 323 0.62 7.18 2.05
N GLY A 324 1.27 6.05 2.30
CA GLY A 324 2.57 5.74 1.72
C GLY A 324 2.42 5.21 0.30
N THR A 325 3.16 5.81 -0.65
CA THR A 325 3.04 5.49 -2.09
C THR A 325 4.38 5.12 -2.72
N ASN A 326 4.34 4.69 -3.99
CA ASN A 326 5.53 4.54 -4.83
C ASN A 326 6.24 5.86 -5.20
N SER A 327 5.70 7.01 -4.81
CA SER A 327 6.29 8.31 -5.10
C SER A 327 6.21 9.27 -3.90
N GLY A 328 6.36 8.74 -2.68
CA GLY A 328 6.43 9.51 -1.44
C GLY A 328 5.18 9.38 -0.58
N LEU A 329 5.01 10.31 0.36
CA LEU A 329 3.96 10.27 1.37
C LEU A 329 2.88 11.32 1.09
N SER A 330 1.62 10.92 1.01
CA SER A 330 0.47 11.83 1.01
C SER A 330 -0.07 11.99 2.42
N ARG A 331 -0.16 13.23 2.88
CA ARG A 331 -0.85 13.61 4.11
C ARG A 331 -2.13 14.36 3.74
N ILE A 332 -3.27 13.88 4.22
CA ILE A 332 -4.59 14.37 3.80
C ILE A 332 -5.47 14.65 5.01
N SER A 333 -5.96 15.88 5.13
CA SER A 333 -6.91 16.27 6.16
C SER A 333 -8.26 15.57 5.97
N ARG A 334 -8.85 15.09 7.07
CA ARG A 334 -10.11 14.32 7.09
C ARG A 334 -11.22 14.93 6.24
N ASP A 335 -11.48 16.21 6.44
CA ASP A 335 -12.65 16.92 5.90
C ASP A 335 -12.57 17.20 4.39
N THR A 336 -11.44 16.87 3.77
CA THR A 336 -11.21 17.13 2.34
C THR A 336 -11.64 15.98 1.45
N VAL A 337 -11.54 14.74 1.93
CA VAL A 337 -11.93 13.54 1.16
C VAL A 337 -13.41 13.26 1.36
N PHE A 338 -13.88 13.48 2.58
CA PHE A 338 -15.26 13.25 2.98
C PHE A 338 -15.73 14.46 3.78
N PRO A 339 -16.20 15.53 3.11
CA PRO A 339 -16.71 16.69 3.80
C PRO A 339 -17.88 16.28 4.69
N PRO A 340 -18.01 16.88 5.90
CA PRO A 340 -19.16 16.62 6.75
C PRO A 340 -20.46 17.05 6.05
N ALA A 341 -21.53 16.30 6.30
CA ALA A 341 -22.81 16.41 5.57
C ALA A 341 -23.50 17.78 5.70
N ASP A 342 -23.05 18.62 6.63
CA ASP A 342 -23.52 20.00 6.84
C ASP A 342 -22.84 21.04 5.93
N LEU A 343 -21.82 20.66 5.15
CA LEU A 343 -21.18 21.51 4.13
C LEU A 343 -21.69 21.25 2.71
N GLU A 344 -22.61 20.31 2.52
CA GLU A 344 -23.33 20.10 1.25
C GLU A 344 -24.60 20.98 1.17
N GLN A 345 -24.49 22.31 1.24
CA GLN A 345 -25.51 23.17 0.63
C GLN A 345 -24.87 24.40 -0.04
N PRO A 346 -25.33 24.76 -1.26
CA PRO A 346 -24.76 25.84 -2.05
C PRO A 346 -25.00 27.25 -1.49
#